data_AF-A0A954LQI8-F1
#
_entry.id   AF-A0A954LQI8-F1
#
_cell.length_a   1.000
_cell.length_b   1.000
_cell.length_c   1.000
_cell.angle_alpha   90.00
_cell.angle_beta   90.00
_cell.angle_gamma   90.00
#
_symmetry.space_group_name_H-M   'P 1'
#
loop_
_entity.id
_entity.type
_entity.pdbx_description
1 polymer ?
#
loop_
_entity_poly.entity_id
_entity_poly.type
_entity_poly.pdbx_seq_one_letter_code
_entity_poly.pdbx_strand_id
1 'polypeptide(L)'
;SRWPFASQHQISLRYNRKKPRGAQLVVVDSPEGKLHLVNWHLGLAENERRWQVQHLLEHRLFQESAHLPTVILGDYNDWRNQLARAVFDTHNFHQATHPPSRFRSFPAYLAMGSLDKMFFRGDILIRHVRVARTAVARDASDHLPLVADLHLKTEFLAQISDDLSLEP
;
A
#
# COMPACT_ATOMS: atom_id res chain seq x y z
N SER A 1 0.92 16.48 1.35
CA SER A 1 -0.43 15.98 0.99
C SER A 1 -1.29 17.16 0.58
N ARG A 2 -2.25 16.97 -0.34
CA ARG A 2 -3.28 17.98 -0.65
C ARG A 2 -4.27 18.16 0.51
N TRP A 3 -4.52 17.08 1.26
CA TRP A 3 -5.48 17.04 2.37
C TRP A 3 -4.77 16.93 3.72
N PRO A 4 -5.37 17.44 4.81
CA PRO A 4 -4.77 17.44 6.13
C PRO A 4 -4.60 16.02 6.70
N PHE A 5 -3.70 15.89 7.67
CA PHE A 5 -3.51 14.65 8.43
C PHE A 5 -4.23 14.77 9.78
N ALA A 6 -5.16 13.85 10.03
CA ALA A 6 -5.84 13.74 11.32
C ALA A 6 -4.92 13.11 12.40
N SER A 7 -4.00 12.25 11.99
CA SER A 7 -2.93 11.70 12.84
C SER A 7 -1.71 11.32 12.00
N GLN A 8 -0.56 11.25 12.67
CA GLN A 8 0.71 10.82 12.07
C GLN A 8 1.56 10.07 13.09
N HIS A 9 2.10 8.92 12.68
CA HIS A 9 2.96 8.08 13.50
C HIS A 9 4.13 7.53 12.69
N GLN A 10 5.20 7.18 13.39
CA GLN A 10 6.31 6.43 12.81
C GLN A 10 6.60 5.21 13.69
N ILE A 11 6.73 4.05 13.05
CA ILE A 11 7.03 2.78 13.71
C ILE A 11 8.39 2.30 13.23
N SER A 12 9.28 1.97 14.17
CA SER A 12 10.56 1.35 13.84
C SER A 12 10.33 -0.08 13.35
N LEU A 13 10.89 -0.41 12.20
CA LEU A 13 10.90 -1.76 11.62
C LEU A 13 12.31 -2.36 11.64
N ARG A 14 13.17 -1.89 12.56
CA ARG A 14 14.54 -2.38 12.68
C ARG A 14 14.55 -3.82 13.19
N TYR A 15 15.07 -4.72 12.37
CA TYR A 15 15.24 -6.13 12.73
C TYR A 15 16.70 -6.42 13.13
N ASN A 16 16.93 -6.71 14.41
CA ASN A 16 18.27 -6.97 14.97
C ASN A 16 19.29 -5.85 14.60
N ARG A 17 20.47 -6.24 14.11
CA ARG A 17 21.55 -5.33 13.70
C ARG A 17 21.45 -4.87 12.23
N LYS A 18 20.36 -5.17 11.53
CA LYS A 18 20.20 -4.80 10.12
C LYS A 18 19.98 -3.30 9.93
N LYS A 19 20.06 -2.86 8.66
CA LYS A 19 19.82 -1.47 8.26
C LYS A 19 18.50 -0.99 8.89
N PRO A 20 18.47 0.16 9.59
CA PRO A 20 17.25 0.69 10.16
C PRO A 20 16.17 0.89 9.09
N ARG A 21 15.00 0.32 9.32
CA ARG A 21 13.80 0.51 8.50
C ARG A 21 12.69 1.09 9.38
N GLY A 22 11.68 1.68 8.76
CA GLY A 22 10.52 2.20 9.45
C GLY A 22 9.29 2.22 8.55
N ALA A 23 8.12 2.33 9.18
CA ALA A 23 6.87 2.65 8.53
C ALA A 23 6.39 4.02 8.99
N GLN A 24 5.89 4.80 8.04
CA GLN A 24 5.19 6.07 8.27
C GLN A 24 3.71 5.80 8.10
N LEU A 25 2.92 6.13 9.13
CA LEU A 25 1.48 5.93 9.15
C LEU A 25 0.84 7.30 9.27
N VAL A 26 -0.14 7.58 8.43
CA VAL A 26 -0.94 8.82 8.50
C VAL A 26 -2.40 8.49 8.30
N VAL A 27 -3.28 9.21 8.98
CA VAL A 27 -4.69 9.24 8.63
C VAL A 27 -4.94 10.51 7.83
N VAL A 28 -5.21 10.34 6.55
CA VAL A 28 -5.52 11.45 5.63
C VAL A 28 -7.02 11.74 5.72
N ASP A 29 -7.38 12.98 6.01
CA ASP A 29 -8.77 13.42 6.08
C ASP A 29 -9.20 13.97 4.71
N SER A 30 -9.74 13.09 3.87
CA SER A 30 -10.11 13.40 2.48
C SER A 30 -11.61 13.73 2.36
N PRO A 31 -12.04 14.35 1.24
CA PRO A 31 -13.46 14.61 1.00
C PRO A 31 -14.35 13.35 0.97
N GLU A 32 -13.79 12.17 0.70
CA GLU A 32 -14.52 10.89 0.66
C GLU A 32 -14.46 10.14 2.01
N GLY A 33 -13.82 10.74 3.03
CA GLY A 33 -13.63 10.17 4.35
C GLY A 33 -12.16 10.00 4.74
N LYS A 34 -11.94 9.38 5.90
CA LYS A 34 -10.61 9.14 6.46
C LYS A 34 -9.96 7.92 5.83
N LEU A 35 -8.74 8.07 5.32
CA LEU A 35 -7.91 7.00 4.78
C LEU A 35 -6.71 6.76 5.68
N HIS A 36 -6.53 5.54 6.17
CA HIS A 36 -5.30 5.12 6.83
C HIS A 36 -4.26 4.74 5.78
N LEU A 37 -3.21 5.55 5.66
CA LEU A 37 -2.15 5.38 4.67
C LEU A 37 -0.84 5.02 5.36
N VAL A 38 -0.22 3.94 4.91
CA VAL A 38 1.09 3.50 5.39
C VAL A 38 2.09 3.45 4.26
N ASN A 39 3.25 4.08 4.47
CA ASN A 39 4.40 3.99 3.58
C ASN A 39 5.59 3.34 4.29
N TRP A 40 6.33 2.50 3.58
CA TRP A 40 7.54 1.87 4.12
C TRP A 40 8.62 1.59 3.07
N HIS A 41 9.77 1.13 3.57
CA HIS A 41 10.82 0.51 2.76
C HIS A 41 11.33 -0.70 3.53
N LEU A 42 11.04 -1.91 3.02
CA LEU A 42 11.33 -3.15 3.72
C LEU A 42 12.79 -3.62 3.58
N GLY A 43 13.17 -4.55 4.44
CA GLY A 43 14.48 -5.20 4.44
C GLY A 43 14.72 -6.13 3.25
N LEU A 44 15.98 -6.52 3.05
CA LEU A 44 16.38 -7.32 1.89
C LEU A 44 16.23 -8.83 2.10
N ALA A 45 16.19 -9.32 3.35
CA ALA A 45 15.98 -10.75 3.61
C ALA A 45 14.51 -11.09 3.81
N GLU A 46 14.10 -12.27 3.35
CA GLU A 46 12.71 -12.72 3.40
C GLU A 46 12.14 -12.80 4.83
N ASN A 47 12.86 -13.43 5.75
CA ASN A 47 12.42 -13.54 7.15
C ASN A 47 12.33 -12.17 7.84
N GLU A 48 13.23 -11.25 7.50
CA GLU A 48 13.19 -9.87 7.99
C GLU A 48 11.92 -9.18 7.48
N ARG A 49 11.59 -9.29 6.18
CA ARG A 49 10.36 -8.69 5.63
C ARG A 49 9.10 -9.26 6.27
N ARG A 50 9.02 -10.58 6.43
CA ARG A 50 7.88 -11.23 7.09
C ARG A 50 7.69 -10.68 8.51
N TRP A 51 8.78 -10.63 9.28
CA TRP A 51 8.74 -10.04 10.62
C TRP A 51 8.33 -8.56 10.59
N GLN A 52 8.85 -7.75 9.68
CA GLN A 52 8.51 -6.32 9.56
C GLN A 52 7.02 -6.09 9.26
N VAL A 53 6.46 -6.88 8.35
CA VAL A 53 5.03 -6.81 8.01
C VAL A 53 4.19 -7.19 9.22
N GLN A 54 4.48 -8.32 9.86
CA GLN A 54 3.75 -8.77 11.04
C GLN A 54 3.88 -7.76 12.20
N HIS A 55 5.10 -7.28 12.47
CA HIS A 55 5.36 -6.30 13.50
C HIS A 55 4.58 -5.01 13.28
N LEU A 56 4.51 -4.49 12.05
CA LEU A 56 3.67 -3.34 11.73
C LEU A 56 2.20 -3.63 12.03
N LEU A 57 1.67 -4.72 11.47
CA LEU A 57 0.24 -5.02 11.53
C LEU A 57 -0.24 -5.27 12.96
N GLU A 58 0.59 -5.83 13.83
CA GLU A 58 0.27 -6.07 15.25
C GLU A 58 0.55 -4.86 16.15
N HIS A 59 1.24 -3.83 15.63
CA HIS A 59 1.65 -2.68 16.45
C HIS A 59 0.45 -1.82 16.87
N ARG A 60 0.43 -1.39 18.14
CA ARG A 60 -0.65 -0.57 18.73
C ARG A 60 -1.01 0.65 17.88
N LEU A 61 -0.02 1.42 17.42
CA LEU A 61 -0.22 2.62 16.60
C LEU A 61 -0.84 2.30 15.22
N PHE A 62 -0.60 1.13 14.64
CA PHE A 62 -1.30 0.70 13.43
C PHE A 62 -2.75 0.33 13.77
N GLN A 63 -2.94 -0.40 14.87
CA GLN A 63 -4.26 -0.86 15.32
C GLN A 63 -5.22 0.28 15.69
N GLU A 64 -4.72 1.41 16.18
CA GLU A 64 -5.52 2.61 16.46
C GLU A 64 -6.35 3.09 15.26
N SER A 65 -5.85 2.89 14.02
CA SER A 65 -6.53 3.31 12.78
C SER A 65 -6.88 2.12 11.86
N ALA A 66 -6.73 0.88 12.34
CA ALA A 66 -6.90 -0.32 11.53
C ALA A 66 -8.33 -0.60 11.07
N HIS A 67 -9.32 0.06 11.70
CA HIS A 67 -10.75 0.02 11.35
C HIS A 67 -11.09 0.90 10.14
N LEU A 68 -10.21 1.82 9.75
CA LEU A 68 -10.40 2.68 8.58
C LEU A 68 -10.02 1.94 7.29
N PRO A 69 -10.57 2.34 6.13
CA PRO A 69 -10.02 1.97 4.83
C PRO A 69 -8.50 2.19 4.84
N THR A 70 -7.75 1.15 4.52
CA THR A 70 -6.28 1.15 4.71
C THR A 70 -5.56 0.84 3.41
N VAL A 71 -4.56 1.66 3.07
CA VAL A 71 -3.59 1.39 2.00
C VAL A 71 -2.19 1.30 2.60
N ILE A 72 -1.45 0.26 2.22
CA ILE A 72 -0.03 0.11 2.51
C ILE A 72 0.73 0.08 1.19
N LEU A 73 1.72 0.94 1.04
CA LEU A 73 2.54 1.01 -0.18
C LEU A 73 4.02 1.32 0.11
N GLY A 74 4.85 1.20 -0.91
CA GLY A 74 6.28 1.53 -0.87
C GLY A 74 7.14 0.43 -1.48
N ASP A 75 8.43 0.42 -1.16
CA ASP A 75 9.36 -0.61 -1.63
C ASP A 75 9.32 -1.83 -0.71
N TYR A 76 8.80 -2.93 -1.22
CA TYR A 76 8.67 -4.17 -0.46
C TYR A 76 9.95 -5.02 -0.53
N ASN A 77 10.90 -4.75 -1.43
CA ASN A 77 12.05 -5.61 -1.69
C ASN A 77 11.70 -7.11 -1.88
N ASP A 78 10.48 -7.39 -2.36
CA ASP A 78 9.90 -8.73 -2.43
C ASP A 78 9.77 -9.22 -3.88
N TRP A 79 10.90 -9.63 -4.44
CA TRP A 79 11.05 -10.11 -5.82
C TRP A 79 10.12 -11.28 -6.19
N ARG A 80 9.80 -12.15 -5.22
CA ARG A 80 9.04 -13.39 -5.45
C ARG A 80 7.54 -13.26 -5.13
N ASN A 81 7.10 -12.05 -4.76
CA ASN A 81 5.71 -11.79 -4.36
C ASN A 81 5.19 -12.72 -3.25
N GLN A 82 6.05 -13.10 -2.31
CA GLN A 82 5.72 -14.03 -1.24
C GLN A 82 4.92 -13.38 -0.11
N LEU A 83 5.01 -12.06 0.05
CA LEU A 83 4.30 -11.37 1.13
C LEU A 83 2.79 -11.36 0.91
N ALA A 84 2.33 -11.31 -0.34
CA ALA A 84 0.92 -11.35 -0.69
C ALA A 84 0.27 -12.62 -0.13
N ARG A 85 0.79 -13.78 -0.53
CA ARG A 85 0.29 -15.12 -0.15
C ARG A 85 0.56 -15.53 1.29
N ALA A 86 1.21 -14.67 2.07
CA ALA A 86 1.60 -14.96 3.44
C ALA A 86 0.82 -14.07 4.41
N VAL A 87 1.44 -12.99 4.88
CA VAL A 87 0.89 -12.19 5.97
C VAL A 87 -0.26 -11.29 5.50
N PHE A 88 -0.29 -10.87 4.24
CA PHE A 88 -1.35 -9.97 3.76
C PHE A 88 -2.69 -10.69 3.56
N ASP A 89 -2.68 -11.89 3.00
CA ASP A 89 -3.89 -12.71 2.83
C ASP A 89 -4.58 -12.99 4.17
N THR A 90 -3.82 -13.25 5.25
CA THR A 90 -4.40 -13.50 6.59
C THR A 90 -4.99 -12.26 7.25
N HIS A 91 -4.71 -11.06 6.73
CA HIS A 91 -5.20 -9.78 7.26
C HIS A 91 -6.20 -9.09 6.32
N ASN A 92 -6.78 -9.85 5.38
CA ASN A 92 -7.76 -9.40 4.38
C ASN A 92 -7.27 -8.25 3.50
N PHE A 93 -5.97 -8.21 3.21
CA PHE A 93 -5.42 -7.25 2.25
C PHE A 93 -5.45 -7.82 0.83
N HIS A 94 -5.88 -6.99 -0.10
CA HIS A 94 -5.82 -7.27 -1.53
C HIS A 94 -4.63 -6.54 -2.15
N GLN A 95 -3.92 -7.22 -3.06
CA GLN A 95 -2.80 -6.62 -3.79
C GLN A 95 -3.31 -5.88 -5.04
N ALA A 96 -3.21 -4.54 -5.06
CA ALA A 96 -3.59 -3.73 -6.23
C ALA A 96 -2.57 -3.84 -7.38
N THR A 97 -1.33 -4.24 -7.06
CA THR A 97 -0.22 -4.42 -8.01
C THR A 97 -0.14 -5.86 -8.55
N HIS A 98 -1.27 -6.40 -9.00
CA HIS A 98 -1.38 -7.77 -9.52
C HIS A 98 -1.90 -7.79 -10.97
N PRO A 99 -1.38 -8.67 -11.87
CA PRO A 99 -0.22 -9.54 -11.68
C PRO A 99 1.12 -8.75 -11.66
N PRO A 100 2.15 -9.19 -10.91
CA PRO A 100 3.43 -8.46 -10.77
C PRO A 100 4.13 -8.12 -12.09
N SER A 101 3.91 -8.92 -13.14
CA SER A 101 4.47 -8.68 -14.48
C SER A 101 4.03 -7.34 -15.09
N ARG A 102 2.88 -6.80 -14.69
CA ARG A 102 2.37 -5.49 -15.15
C ARG A 102 2.95 -4.30 -14.36
N PHE A 103 3.55 -4.56 -13.20
CA PHE A 103 3.98 -3.52 -12.25
C PHE A 103 5.48 -3.55 -11.98
N ARG A 104 6.27 -3.91 -12.98
CA ARG A 104 7.74 -3.86 -12.89
C ARG A 104 8.20 -2.40 -12.79
N SER A 105 8.78 -2.03 -11.66
CA SER A 105 9.25 -0.68 -11.35
C SER A 105 10.78 -0.58 -11.29
N PHE A 106 11.49 -1.70 -11.13
CA PHE A 106 12.93 -1.72 -10.90
C PHE A 106 13.68 -2.67 -11.85
N PRO A 107 14.92 -2.35 -12.26
CA PRO A 107 15.49 -1.01 -12.29
C PRO A 107 14.75 -0.14 -13.32
N ALA A 108 14.74 1.18 -13.14
CA ALA A 108 13.91 2.08 -13.94
C ALA A 108 14.26 2.05 -15.44
N TYR A 109 15.55 1.86 -15.77
CA TYR A 109 16.03 1.76 -17.15
C TYR A 109 15.66 0.42 -17.82
N LEU A 110 15.45 -0.65 -17.05
CA LEU A 110 15.17 -2.00 -17.53
C LEU A 110 14.21 -2.69 -16.57
N ALA A 111 12.96 -2.20 -16.52
CA ALA A 111 11.96 -2.60 -15.54
C ALA A 111 11.68 -4.12 -15.53
N MET A 112 12.40 -4.84 -14.67
CA MET A 112 12.43 -6.30 -14.56
C MET A 112 11.68 -6.81 -13.32
N GLY A 113 11.83 -6.12 -12.18
CA GLY A 113 11.28 -6.46 -10.89
C GLY A 113 10.12 -5.54 -10.47
N SER A 114 9.13 -6.12 -9.81
CA SER A 114 8.00 -5.41 -9.18
C SER A 114 8.24 -5.35 -7.67
N LEU A 115 9.06 -4.39 -7.25
CA LEU A 115 9.43 -4.22 -5.85
C LEU A 115 8.51 -3.23 -5.14
N ASP A 116 8.07 -2.20 -5.86
CA ASP A 116 7.07 -1.25 -5.39
C ASP A 116 5.69 -1.89 -5.47
N LYS A 117 5.02 -2.00 -4.34
CA LYS A 117 3.72 -2.65 -4.23
C LYS A 117 2.75 -1.76 -3.48
N MET A 118 1.48 -2.03 -3.73
CA MET A 118 0.34 -1.45 -3.04
C MET A 118 -0.61 -2.57 -2.64
N PHE A 119 -0.94 -2.60 -1.35
CA PHE A 119 -1.93 -3.46 -0.74
C PHE A 119 -3.00 -2.59 -0.09
N PHE A 120 -4.24 -3.05 -0.12
CA PHE A 120 -5.36 -2.30 0.45
C PHE A 120 -6.40 -3.22 1.09
N ARG A 121 -7.20 -2.69 2.00
CA ARG A 121 -8.37 -3.37 2.58
C ARG A 121 -9.45 -2.37 3.01
N GLY A 122 -10.64 -2.90 3.27
CA GLY A 122 -11.81 -2.11 3.62
C GLY A 122 -12.43 -1.46 2.39
N ASP A 123 -13.18 -0.40 2.62
CA ASP A 123 -14.02 0.27 1.62
C ASP A 123 -13.23 1.13 0.64
N ILE A 124 -12.46 0.45 -0.22
CA ILE A 124 -11.63 1.08 -1.25
C ILE A 124 -12.02 0.51 -2.62
N LEU A 125 -12.23 1.41 -3.57
CA LEU A 125 -12.40 1.09 -4.98
C LEU A 125 -11.19 1.58 -5.77
N ILE A 126 -10.39 0.64 -6.27
CA ILE A 126 -9.26 0.94 -7.15
C ILE A 126 -9.78 1.24 -8.55
N ARG A 127 -9.50 2.44 -9.07
CA ARG A 127 -9.85 2.82 -10.46
C ARG A 127 -8.72 2.46 -11.41
N HIS A 128 -7.51 2.92 -11.10
CA HIS A 128 -6.35 2.70 -11.93
C HIS A 128 -5.11 2.50 -11.07
N VAL A 129 -4.22 1.61 -11.50
CA VAL A 129 -2.86 1.50 -10.96
C VAL A 129 -1.93 1.37 -12.16
N ARG A 130 -0.86 2.16 -12.19
CA ARG A 130 0.10 2.17 -13.29
C ARG A 130 1.50 2.51 -12.82
N VAL A 131 2.49 2.04 -13.57
CA VAL A 131 3.88 2.50 -13.43
C VAL A 131 4.11 3.63 -14.40
N ALA A 132 4.54 4.80 -13.92
CA ALA A 132 4.83 5.96 -14.75
C ALA A 132 6.19 5.79 -15.46
N ARG A 133 6.17 5.62 -16.78
CA ARG A 133 7.36 5.32 -17.62
C ARG A 133 7.77 6.52 -18.49
N THR A 134 8.11 7.63 -17.87
CA THR A 134 8.60 8.83 -18.60
C THR A 134 10.12 8.89 -18.60
N ALA A 135 10.71 9.69 -19.51
CA ALA A 135 12.16 9.95 -19.48
C ALA A 135 12.58 10.58 -18.14
N VAL A 136 11.81 11.57 -17.67
CA VAL A 136 12.01 12.22 -16.36
C VAL A 136 11.95 11.21 -15.22
N ALA A 137 10.99 10.27 -15.23
CA ALA A 137 10.88 9.26 -14.18
C ALA A 137 12.10 8.31 -14.13
N ARG A 138 12.72 8.00 -15.28
CA ARG A 138 13.92 7.16 -15.37
C ARG A 138 15.19 7.89 -14.92
N ASP A 139 15.24 9.20 -15.12
CA ASP A 139 16.38 10.04 -14.71
C ASP A 139 16.32 10.36 -13.21
N ALA A 140 15.11 10.50 -12.66
CA ALA A 140 14.89 10.89 -11.26
C ALA A 140 15.22 9.79 -10.23
N SER A 141 15.19 8.51 -10.61
CA SER A 141 15.32 7.39 -9.67
C SER A 141 15.67 6.08 -10.38
N ASP A 142 16.27 5.14 -9.66
CA ASP A 142 16.45 3.75 -10.07
C ASP A 142 15.15 2.93 -9.98
N HIS A 143 14.09 3.49 -9.39
CA HIS A 143 12.72 2.94 -9.39
C HIS A 143 11.76 3.85 -10.16
N LEU A 144 10.89 3.25 -10.97
CA LEU A 144 9.79 3.96 -11.63
C LEU A 144 8.63 4.21 -10.65
N PRO A 145 8.00 5.39 -10.67
CA PRO A 145 6.88 5.69 -9.77
C PRO A 145 5.67 4.80 -10.01
N LEU A 146 5.11 4.25 -8.93
CA LEU A 146 3.79 3.64 -8.91
C LEU A 146 2.73 4.72 -8.64
N VAL A 147 1.73 4.83 -9.52
CA VAL A 147 0.63 5.79 -9.41
C VAL A 147 -0.67 5.01 -9.30
N ALA A 148 -1.49 5.35 -8.31
CA ALA A 148 -2.79 4.74 -8.09
C ALA A 148 -3.87 5.81 -7.91
N ASP A 149 -4.98 5.61 -8.61
CA ASP A 149 -6.22 6.37 -8.47
C ASP A 149 -7.26 5.47 -7.80
N LEU A 150 -7.85 5.96 -6.71
CA LEU A 150 -8.79 5.21 -5.88
C LEU A 150 -9.89 6.12 -5.34
N HIS A 151 -11.01 5.51 -4.97
CA HIS A 151 -12.06 6.11 -4.16
C HIS A 151 -12.25 5.36 -2.86
N LEU A 152 -12.75 6.05 -1.84
CA LEU A 152 -13.32 5.41 -0.66
C LEU A 152 -14.80 5.12 -0.96
N LYS A 153 -15.28 3.91 -0.69
CA LYS A 153 -16.70 3.62 -0.80
C LYS A 153 -17.37 4.25 0.43
N THR A 154 -17.94 5.42 0.27
CA THR A 154 -18.82 5.99 1.29
C THR A 154 -20.11 5.16 1.33
N GLU A 155 -20.77 5.08 2.49
CA GLU A 155 -22.10 4.46 2.67
C GLU A 155 -23.09 4.91 1.58
N PHE A 156 -22.94 6.14 1.07
CA PHE A 156 -23.74 6.70 -0.03
C PHE A 156 -23.69 5.89 -1.35
N LEU A 157 -22.56 5.28 -1.70
CA LEU A 157 -22.45 4.43 -2.91
C LEU A 157 -22.98 3.02 -2.69
N ALA A 158 -22.96 2.51 -1.45
CA ALA A 158 -23.59 1.24 -1.11
C ALA A 158 -25.11 1.36 -1.21
N GLN A 159 -25.68 2.47 -0.74
CA GLN A 159 -27.11 2.72 -0.76
C GLN A 159 -27.68 2.88 -2.18
N ILE A 160 -26.95 3.52 -3.10
CA ILE A 160 -27.34 3.64 -4.52
C ILE A 160 -27.21 2.29 -5.26
N SER A 161 -26.22 1.47 -4.92
CA SER A 161 -26.05 0.12 -5.47
C SER A 161 -27.21 -0.80 -5.08
N ASP A 162 -27.65 -0.72 -3.82
CA ASP A 162 -28.78 -1.52 -3.33
C ASP A 162 -30.11 -1.05 -3.94
N ASP A 163 -30.33 0.27 -4.05
CA ASP A 163 -31.55 0.84 -4.68
C ASP A 163 -31.67 0.46 -6.17
N LEU A 164 -30.55 0.46 -6.91
CA LEU A 164 -30.54 0.08 -8.33
C LEU A 164 -30.68 -1.43 -8.58
N SER A 165 -30.53 -2.25 -7.54
CA SER A 165 -30.71 -3.71 -7.61
C SER A 165 -32.13 -4.16 -7.24
N LEU A 166 -33.00 -3.23 -6.84
CA LEU A 166 -34.38 -3.46 -6.41
C LEU A 166 -35.44 -3.02 -7.42
N GLU A 167 -35.04 -2.49 -8.59
CA GLU A 167 -35.96 -2.21 -9.69
C GLU A 167 -36.13 -3.48 -10.56
N PRO A 168 -37.36 -4.04 -10.66
CA PRO A 168 -37.66 -5.29 -11.37
C PRO A 168 -37.65 -5.20 -12.90
#